data_AF-A0A1G1FFG8-F1
#
_entry.id   AF-A0A1G1FFG8-F1
#
_cell.length_a   1.000
_cell.length_b   1.000
_cell.length_c   1.000
_cell.angle_alpha   90.00
_cell.angle_beta   90.00
_cell.angle_gamma   90.00
#
_symmetry.space_group_name_H-M   'P 1'
#
loop_
_entity.id
_entity.type
_entity.pdbx_description
1 polymer ?
#
loop_
_entity_poly.entity_id
_entity_poly.type
_entity_poly.pdbx_seq_one_letter_code
_entity_poly.pdbx_strand_id
1 'polypeptide(L)'
;MKLSKSKGFTLIEVIVVAGIIAILAGILVPMIFKEIDESKITRASADIRSISSAIFVFRKDIGQWPVMDNTCTANLTLLVGDGNVPNGAVAHGFDQTAQSSYNDHLPQDVNGCYANWKGPYIARISADPWGNAYITNAKEFSGTSDPVWIISAGPNAVIDTNNTDSQIASDDIGLRLK
;
A
#
# COMPACT_ATOMS: atom_id res chain seq x y z
N MET A 1 45.83 -44.76 30.27
CA MET A 1 44.85 -44.02 29.44
C MET A 1 45.23 -42.54 29.51
N LYS A 2 45.85 -41.97 28.46
CA LYS A 2 46.29 -40.57 28.46
C LYS A 2 45.05 -39.66 28.38
N LEU A 3 44.77 -38.91 29.44
CA LEU A 3 43.74 -37.88 29.46
C LEU A 3 44.20 -36.71 28.57
N SER A 4 43.47 -36.43 27.49
CA SER A 4 43.76 -35.27 26.65
C SER A 4 43.48 -33.99 27.44
N LYS A 5 44.47 -33.11 27.55
CA LYS A 5 44.31 -31.79 28.17
C LYS A 5 43.37 -30.95 27.30
N SER A 6 42.11 -30.81 27.69
CA SER A 6 41.18 -29.87 27.07
C SER A 6 41.69 -28.45 27.33
N LYS A 7 41.99 -27.70 26.26
CA LYS A 7 42.31 -26.27 26.36
C LYS A 7 41.00 -25.52 26.67
N GLY A 8 40.91 -24.89 27.83
CA GLY A 8 39.79 -24.03 28.20
C GLY A 8 39.92 -22.62 27.60
N PHE A 9 38.79 -21.97 27.35
CA PHE A 9 38.74 -20.56 26.92
C PHE A 9 39.21 -19.64 28.05
N THR A 10 39.94 -18.59 27.70
CA THR A 10 40.33 -17.54 28.65
C THR A 10 39.21 -16.50 28.81
N LEU A 11 39.10 -15.90 29.99
CA LEU A 11 38.11 -14.83 30.24
C LEU A 11 38.34 -13.62 29.31
N ILE A 12 39.61 -13.33 29.00
CA ILE A 12 40.00 -12.22 28.12
C ILE A 12 39.54 -12.46 26.67
N GLU A 13 39.61 -13.69 26.14
CA GLU A 13 39.11 -14.02 24.79
C GLU A 13 37.61 -13.79 24.68
N VAL A 14 36.83 -14.19 25.68
CA VAL A 14 35.37 -14.00 25.67
C VAL A 14 35.01 -12.52 25.71
N ILE A 15 35.71 -11.72 26.51
CA ILE A 15 35.46 -10.27 26.62
C ILE A 15 35.81 -9.55 25.32
N VAL A 16 36.94 -9.87 24.69
CA VAL A 16 37.33 -9.24 23.42
C VAL A 16 36.33 -9.59 22.32
N VAL A 17 35.91 -10.86 22.22
CA VAL A 17 34.91 -11.30 21.23
C VAL A 17 33.57 -10.62 21.48
N ALA A 18 33.10 -10.55 22.72
CA ALA A 18 31.86 -9.86 23.07
C ALA A 18 31.93 -8.36 22.75
N GLY A 19 33.09 -7.73 22.96
CA GLY A 19 33.32 -6.32 22.60
C GLY A 19 33.20 -6.06 21.10
N ILE A 20 33.80 -6.93 20.26
CA ILE A 20 33.69 -6.81 18.80
C ILE A 20 32.23 -7.02 18.35
N ILE A 21 31.53 -8.02 18.89
CA ILE A 21 30.12 -8.27 18.57
C ILE A 21 29.25 -7.07 18.97
N ALA A 22 29.49 -6.47 20.13
CA ALA A 22 28.74 -5.29 20.58
C ALA A 22 28.91 -4.09 19.63
N ILE A 23 30.13 -3.83 19.16
CA ILE A 23 30.42 -2.76 18.21
C ILE A 23 29.73 -3.04 16.86
N LEU A 24 29.87 -4.26 16.34
CA LEU A 24 29.26 -4.66 15.07
C LEU A 24 27.73 -4.59 15.13
N ALA A 25 27.13 -5.12 16.20
CA ALA A 25 25.69 -5.06 16.41
C ALA A 25 25.18 -3.62 16.52
N GLY A 26 25.91 -2.74 17.19
CA GLY A 26 25.55 -1.32 17.31
C GLY A 26 25.43 -0.59 15.98
N ILE A 27 26.22 -0.97 14.97
CA ILE A 27 26.17 -0.37 13.63
C ILE A 27 25.11 -1.04 12.75
N LEU A 28 24.97 -2.37 12.86
CA LEU A 28 24.12 -3.17 11.97
C LEU A 28 22.62 -2.92 12.20
N VAL A 29 22.19 -2.79 13.46
CA VAL A 29 20.76 -2.69 13.82
C VAL A 29 20.05 -1.48 13.18
N PRO A 30 20.53 -0.22 13.30
CA PRO A 30 19.84 0.91 12.68
C PRO A 30 19.85 0.86 11.14
N MET A 31 20.87 0.24 10.55
CA MET A 31 20.95 0.06 9.09
C MET A 31 19.85 -0.88 8.57
N ILE A 32 19.58 -1.98 9.28
CA ILE A 32 18.53 -2.94 8.90
C ILE A 32 17.15 -2.29 8.97
N PHE A 33 16.85 -1.51 10.02
CA PHE A 33 15.55 -0.87 10.14
C PHE A 33 15.28 0.12 8.99
N LYS A 34 16.30 0.91 8.62
CA LYS A 34 16.20 1.83 7.48
C LYS A 34 15.87 1.09 6.18
N GLU A 35 16.57 -0.01 5.91
CA GLU A 35 16.34 -0.82 4.70
C GLU A 35 14.94 -1.42 4.67
N ILE A 36 14.44 -1.88 5.83
CA ILE A 36 13.07 -2.39 5.95
C ILE A 36 12.07 -1.30 5.60
N ASP A 37 12.22 -0.09 6.13
CA ASP A 37 11.28 1.00 5.85
C ASP A 37 11.32 1.45 4.38
N GLU A 38 12.50 1.54 3.77
CA GLU A 38 12.64 1.81 2.33
C GLU A 38 12.00 0.69 1.48
N SER A 39 12.13 -0.57 1.90
CA SER A 39 11.51 -1.70 1.21
C SER A 39 9.97 -1.64 1.26
N LYS A 40 9.40 -1.17 2.38
CA LYS A 40 7.95 -0.97 2.51
C LYS A 40 7.46 0.13 1.59
N ILE A 41 8.13 1.29 1.56
CA ILE A 41 7.78 2.39 0.65
C ILE A 41 7.86 1.94 -0.81
N THR A 42 8.90 1.19 -1.16
CA THR A 42 9.09 0.65 -2.52
C THR A 42 7.98 -0.32 -2.89
N ARG A 43 7.60 -1.22 -1.96
CA ARG A 43 6.48 -2.14 -2.16
C ARG A 43 5.16 -1.39 -2.36
N ALA A 44 4.84 -0.43 -1.49
CA ALA A 44 3.62 0.36 -1.60
C ALA A 44 3.54 1.12 -2.93
N SER A 45 4.67 1.69 -3.37
CA SER A 45 4.78 2.36 -4.67
C SER A 45 4.56 1.40 -5.86
N ALA A 46 5.07 0.16 -5.77
CA ALA A 46 4.87 -0.86 -6.79
C ALA A 46 3.41 -1.34 -6.84
N ASP A 47 2.78 -1.52 -5.69
CA ASP A 47 1.37 -1.89 -5.56
C ASP A 47 0.47 -0.80 -6.18
N ILE A 48 0.70 0.47 -5.87
CA ILE A 48 -0.04 1.61 -6.46
C ILE A 48 0.09 1.66 -7.98
N ARG A 49 1.29 1.42 -8.52
CA ARG A 49 1.50 1.35 -9.99
C ARG A 49 0.77 0.17 -10.63
N SER A 50 0.69 -0.95 -9.94
CA SER A 50 -0.04 -2.12 -10.41
C SER A 50 -1.55 -1.87 -10.41
N ILE A 51 -2.06 -1.22 -9.35
CA ILE A 51 -3.46 -0.79 -9.25
C ILE A 51 -3.79 0.20 -10.39
N SER A 52 -2.95 1.22 -10.60
CA SER A 52 -3.20 2.21 -11.66
C SER A 52 -3.25 1.57 -13.03
N SER A 53 -2.30 0.68 -13.33
CA SER A 53 -2.27 -0.08 -14.58
C SER A 53 -3.54 -0.92 -14.75
N ALA A 54 -3.97 -1.64 -13.71
CA ALA A 54 -5.18 -2.46 -13.74
C ALA A 54 -6.43 -1.62 -14.02
N ILE A 55 -6.58 -0.45 -13.38
CA ILE A 55 -7.72 0.46 -13.61
C ILE A 55 -7.69 0.99 -15.06
N PHE A 56 -6.53 1.32 -15.62
CA PHE A 56 -6.44 1.77 -17.01
C PHE A 56 -6.79 0.66 -18.02
N VAL A 57 -6.33 -0.56 -17.77
CA VAL A 57 -6.69 -1.71 -18.62
C VAL A 57 -8.18 -2.03 -18.49
N PHE A 58 -8.72 -2.02 -17.28
CA PHE A 58 -10.16 -2.16 -17.02
C PHE A 58 -10.97 -1.14 -17.83
N ARG A 59 -10.61 0.14 -17.74
CA ARG A 59 -11.29 1.21 -18.48
C ARG A 59 -11.18 1.02 -19.98
N LYS A 60 -10.03 0.57 -20.48
CA LYS A 60 -9.83 0.31 -21.90
C LYS A 60 -10.74 -0.81 -22.42
N ASP A 61 -10.93 -1.87 -21.64
CA ASP A 61 -11.70 -3.04 -22.06
C ASP A 61 -13.21 -2.86 -21.91
N ILE A 62 -13.64 -2.24 -20.81
CA ILE A 62 -15.06 -2.10 -20.45
C ILE A 62 -15.61 -0.74 -20.92
N GLY A 63 -14.75 0.26 -21.15
CA GLY A 63 -15.14 1.62 -21.53
C GLY A 63 -15.67 2.45 -20.36
N GLN A 64 -15.66 1.91 -19.15
CA GLN A 64 -16.19 2.52 -17.93
C GLN A 64 -15.16 2.45 -16.81
N TRP A 65 -15.27 3.32 -15.81
CA TRP A 65 -14.46 3.24 -14.59
C TRP A 65 -15.09 2.28 -13.57
N PRO A 66 -14.29 1.69 -12.65
CA PRO A 66 -14.81 0.80 -11.62
C PRO A 66 -15.54 1.59 -10.51
N VAL A 67 -16.68 2.18 -10.84
CA VAL A 67 -17.46 3.07 -9.94
C VAL A 67 -18.83 2.49 -9.60
N MET A 68 -19.02 1.18 -9.76
CA MET A 68 -20.29 0.51 -9.47
C MET A 68 -20.36 0.13 -7.99
N ASP A 69 -21.53 0.27 -7.38
CA ASP A 69 -21.82 -0.32 -6.08
C ASP A 69 -22.25 -1.80 -6.20
N ASN A 70 -22.66 -2.40 -5.08
CA ASN A 70 -23.15 -3.78 -5.02
C ASN A 70 -24.47 -4.01 -5.78
N THR A 71 -25.17 -2.95 -6.19
CA THR A 71 -26.39 -3.00 -6.99
C THR A 71 -26.14 -2.65 -8.46
N CYS A 72 -24.87 -2.53 -8.86
CA CYS A 72 -24.46 -2.11 -10.19
C CYS A 72 -24.89 -0.68 -10.56
N THR A 73 -25.00 0.19 -9.56
CA THR A 73 -25.27 1.62 -9.74
C THR A 73 -23.95 2.40 -9.71
N ALA A 74 -23.76 3.32 -10.66
CA ALA A 74 -22.55 4.15 -10.76
C ALA A 74 -22.57 5.35 -9.80
N ASN A 75 -22.58 5.10 -8.49
CA ASN A 75 -22.69 6.11 -7.43
C ASN A 75 -21.48 6.12 -6.47
N LEU A 76 -20.42 5.37 -6.79
CA LEU A 76 -19.30 5.18 -5.89
C LEU A 76 -18.49 6.46 -5.66
N THR A 77 -18.20 6.76 -4.39
CA THR A 77 -17.36 7.91 -4.02
C THR A 77 -15.93 7.53 -3.69
N LEU A 78 -15.70 6.32 -3.14
CA LEU A 78 -14.38 5.82 -2.78
C LEU A 78 -14.18 4.35 -3.16
N LEU A 79 -13.04 4.03 -3.77
CA LEU A 79 -12.53 2.67 -3.89
C LEU A 79 -11.52 2.40 -2.79
N VAL A 80 -11.63 1.25 -2.14
CA VAL A 80 -10.74 0.85 -1.05
C VAL A 80 -10.11 -0.52 -1.30
N GLY A 81 -8.85 -0.68 -0.93
CA GLY A 81 -8.18 -1.97 -0.87
C GLY A 81 -8.57 -2.76 0.37
N ASP A 82 -7.92 -3.89 0.57
CA ASP A 82 -7.97 -4.57 1.86
C ASP A 82 -7.21 -3.77 2.92
N GLY A 83 -7.60 -3.94 4.18
CA GLY A 83 -6.96 -3.29 5.32
C GLY A 83 -7.86 -2.24 5.96
N ASN A 84 -7.28 -1.48 6.90
CA ASN A 84 -8.02 -0.42 7.58
C ASN A 84 -8.07 0.81 6.68
N VAL A 85 -9.27 1.38 6.49
CA VAL A 85 -9.38 2.68 5.82
C VAL A 85 -8.60 3.71 6.64
N PRO A 86 -7.64 4.42 6.04
CA PRO A 86 -6.82 5.39 6.76
C PRO A 86 -7.63 6.48 7.45
N ASN A 87 -7.10 6.97 8.57
CA ASN A 87 -7.61 8.16 9.22
C ASN A 87 -7.34 9.40 8.36
N GLY A 88 -8.00 10.53 8.63
CA GLY A 88 -7.78 11.78 7.90
C GLY A 88 -8.43 11.84 6.51
N ALA A 89 -8.74 10.70 5.88
CA ALA A 89 -9.33 10.65 4.54
C ALA A 89 -10.55 11.59 4.35
N VAL A 90 -11.54 11.58 5.26
CA VAL A 90 -12.70 12.49 5.17
C VAL A 90 -12.30 13.96 5.31
N ALA A 91 -11.38 14.26 6.23
CA ALA A 91 -10.90 15.62 6.48
C ALA A 91 -10.16 16.19 5.26
N HIS A 92 -9.50 15.34 4.50
CA HIS A 92 -8.74 15.67 3.29
C HIS A 92 -9.55 15.47 2.00
N GLY A 93 -10.88 15.37 2.09
CA GLY A 93 -11.78 15.41 0.94
C GLY A 93 -12.05 14.07 0.26
N PHE A 94 -11.59 12.95 0.82
CA PHE A 94 -11.96 11.61 0.37
C PHE A 94 -13.33 11.24 0.96
N ASP A 95 -14.36 11.37 0.14
CA ASP A 95 -15.76 11.10 0.50
C ASP A 95 -16.02 9.60 0.69
N GLN A 96 -16.32 9.19 1.92
CA GLN A 96 -16.54 7.81 2.34
C GLN A 96 -18.02 7.37 2.31
N THR A 97 -18.93 8.16 1.73
CA THR A 97 -20.38 7.87 1.79
C THR A 97 -20.80 6.65 0.97
N ALA A 98 -20.15 6.38 -0.16
CA ALA A 98 -20.35 5.17 -0.96
C ALA A 98 -19.00 4.52 -1.26
N GLN A 99 -18.70 3.42 -0.56
CA GLN A 99 -17.44 2.69 -0.66
C GLN A 99 -17.64 1.30 -1.27
N SER A 100 -16.64 0.83 -2.02
CA SER A 100 -16.57 -0.54 -2.53
C SER A 100 -15.11 -0.97 -2.63
N SER A 101 -14.88 -2.28 -2.59
CA SER A 101 -13.52 -2.81 -2.64
C SER A 101 -12.99 -2.84 -4.07
N TYR A 102 -11.70 -2.53 -4.27
CA TYR A 102 -11.06 -2.85 -5.55
C TYR A 102 -11.17 -4.34 -5.90
N ASN A 103 -11.15 -5.20 -4.88
CA ASN A 103 -11.19 -6.64 -5.04
C ASN A 103 -12.55 -7.14 -5.59
N ASP A 104 -13.58 -6.30 -5.58
CA ASP A 104 -14.90 -6.62 -6.14
C ASP A 104 -15.02 -6.29 -7.63
N HIS A 105 -14.09 -5.48 -8.17
CA HIS A 105 -14.14 -4.93 -9.53
C HIS A 105 -12.95 -5.31 -10.42
N LEU A 106 -11.74 -5.36 -9.87
CA LEU A 106 -10.51 -5.54 -10.67
C LEU A 106 -10.08 -7.01 -10.78
N PRO A 107 -9.96 -7.80 -9.70
CA PRO A 107 -9.62 -9.21 -9.80
C PRO A 107 -10.78 -10.08 -10.29
N GLN A 108 -12.00 -9.66 -9.96
CA GLN A 108 -13.23 -10.37 -10.26
C GLN A 108 -14.33 -9.33 -10.43
N ASP A 109 -15.42 -9.71 -11.10
CA ASP A 109 -16.68 -8.97 -11.09
C ASP A 109 -17.67 -9.73 -10.21
N VAL A 110 -17.66 -9.43 -8.90
CA VAL A 110 -18.43 -10.21 -7.91
C VAL A 110 -19.93 -10.14 -8.19
N ASN A 111 -20.41 -8.97 -8.62
CA ASN A 111 -21.83 -8.71 -8.80
C ASN A 111 -22.28 -8.80 -10.26
N GLY A 112 -21.36 -9.06 -11.20
CA GLY A 112 -21.67 -9.14 -12.63
C GLY A 112 -22.08 -7.79 -13.22
N CYS A 113 -21.57 -6.68 -12.68
CA CYS A 113 -22.00 -5.34 -13.05
C CYS A 113 -21.46 -4.87 -14.40
N TYR A 114 -20.44 -5.53 -14.95
CA TYR A 114 -19.76 -5.09 -16.15
C TYR A 114 -20.01 -6.03 -17.33
N ALA A 115 -20.75 -5.52 -18.32
CA ALA A 115 -20.93 -6.23 -19.58
C ALA A 115 -19.57 -6.41 -20.28
N ASN A 116 -19.25 -7.65 -20.67
CA ASN A 116 -17.97 -8.01 -21.30
C ASN A 116 -16.73 -7.85 -20.41
N TRP A 117 -16.85 -8.10 -19.10
CA TRP A 117 -15.68 -8.21 -18.24
C TRP A 117 -14.69 -9.27 -18.76
N LYS A 118 -13.41 -8.88 -18.90
CA LYS A 118 -12.31 -9.72 -19.45
C LYS A 118 -11.19 -9.98 -18.44
N GLY A 119 -11.31 -9.43 -17.23
CA GLY A 119 -10.34 -9.57 -16.14
C GLY A 119 -10.30 -11.00 -15.60
N PRO A 120 -9.38 -11.38 -14.69
CA PRO A 120 -8.76 -10.52 -13.67
C PRO A 120 -7.79 -9.49 -14.24
N TYR A 121 -7.95 -8.22 -13.86
CA TYR A 121 -7.03 -7.13 -14.22
C TYR A 121 -5.85 -7.02 -13.25
N ILE A 122 -5.99 -7.58 -12.06
CA ILE A 122 -4.96 -7.74 -11.03
C ILE A 122 -5.33 -8.95 -10.18
N ALA A 123 -4.38 -9.67 -9.61
CA ALA A 123 -4.68 -10.90 -8.87
C ALA A 123 -5.47 -10.64 -7.57
N ARG A 124 -5.03 -9.64 -6.79
CA ARG A 124 -5.67 -9.15 -5.57
C ARG A 124 -4.93 -7.92 -5.10
N ILE A 125 -5.64 -6.99 -4.48
CA ILE A 125 -5.07 -5.82 -3.83
C ILE A 125 -5.11 -6.08 -2.33
N SER A 126 -3.94 -6.41 -1.77
CA SER A 126 -3.79 -6.60 -0.33
C SER A 126 -3.58 -5.26 0.36
N ALA A 127 -3.62 -5.28 1.70
CA ALA A 127 -3.26 -4.10 2.49
C ALA A 127 -1.82 -3.66 2.21
N ASP A 128 -1.58 -2.37 2.44
CA ASP A 128 -0.25 -1.79 2.38
C ASP A 128 0.68 -2.41 3.43
N PRO A 129 2.01 -2.16 3.37
CA PRO A 129 2.97 -2.75 4.29
C PRO A 129 2.76 -2.39 5.78
N TRP A 130 1.91 -1.40 6.07
CA TRP A 130 1.55 -0.96 7.42
C TRP A 130 0.15 -1.43 7.85
N GLY A 131 -0.56 -2.16 6.98
CA GLY A 131 -1.87 -2.76 7.26
C GLY A 131 -3.07 -1.88 6.90
N ASN A 132 -2.84 -0.76 6.21
CA ASN A 132 -3.90 0.16 5.78
C ASN A 132 -4.33 -0.13 4.34
N ALA A 133 -5.56 0.28 4.02
CA ALA A 133 -6.10 0.15 2.68
C ALA A 133 -5.56 1.26 1.76
N TYR A 134 -5.24 0.88 0.53
CA TYR A 134 -5.12 1.85 -0.57
C TYR A 134 -6.49 2.46 -0.84
N ILE A 135 -6.55 3.77 -1.06
CA ILE A 135 -7.82 4.47 -1.34
C ILE A 135 -7.74 5.24 -2.66
N THR A 136 -8.88 5.34 -3.33
CA THR A 136 -9.07 6.21 -4.50
C THR A 136 -10.38 6.96 -4.44
N ASN A 137 -10.34 8.27 -4.70
CA ASN A 137 -11.50 9.15 -4.84
C ASN A 137 -12.26 8.86 -6.15
N ALA A 138 -13.02 7.77 -6.15
CA ALA A 138 -13.73 7.25 -7.30
C ALA A 138 -14.76 8.23 -7.88
N LYS A 139 -15.34 9.10 -7.04
CA LYS A 139 -16.24 10.20 -7.48
C LYS A 139 -15.64 11.04 -8.60
N GLU A 140 -14.35 11.31 -8.50
CA GLU A 140 -13.65 12.18 -9.42
C GLU A 140 -13.30 11.48 -10.73
N PHE A 141 -13.54 10.18 -10.90
CA PHE A 141 -13.42 9.54 -12.22
C PHE A 141 -14.36 10.17 -13.26
N SER A 142 -15.57 10.54 -12.83
CA SER A 142 -16.55 11.27 -13.65
C SER A 142 -16.46 12.79 -13.56
N GLY A 143 -15.81 13.32 -12.51
CA GLY A 143 -15.56 14.76 -12.34
C GLY A 143 -14.62 15.33 -13.41
N THR A 144 -14.66 16.64 -13.66
CA THR A 144 -13.81 17.29 -14.68
C THR A 144 -12.70 18.16 -14.12
N SER A 145 -12.71 18.48 -12.81
CA SER A 145 -11.77 19.43 -12.21
C SER A 145 -10.71 18.74 -11.36
N ASP A 146 -11.11 17.79 -10.52
CA ASP A 146 -10.24 17.31 -9.45
C ASP A 146 -9.44 16.07 -9.89
N PRO A 147 -8.19 15.93 -9.39
CA PRO A 147 -7.35 14.80 -9.72
C PRO A 147 -7.90 13.52 -9.12
N VAL A 148 -7.67 12.40 -9.80
CA VAL A 148 -7.94 11.08 -9.20
C VAL A 148 -6.64 10.54 -8.60
N TRP A 149 -6.67 10.29 -7.30
CA TRP A 149 -5.56 9.77 -6.51
C TRP A 149 -5.73 8.28 -6.25
N ILE A 150 -4.64 7.52 -6.37
CA ILE A 150 -4.48 6.24 -5.67
C ILE A 150 -3.42 6.47 -4.61
N ILE A 151 -3.78 6.31 -3.34
CA ILE A 151 -2.91 6.72 -2.23
C ILE A 151 -2.93 5.67 -1.10
N SER A 152 -1.79 5.51 -0.45
CA SER A 152 -1.63 4.83 0.85
C SER A 152 -1.15 5.88 1.84
N ALA A 153 -1.65 5.76 3.08
CA ALA A 153 -1.34 6.67 4.18
C ALA A 153 0.06 6.48 4.78
N GLY A 154 0.83 5.50 4.28
CA GLY A 154 2.17 5.28 4.77
C GLY A 154 2.24 4.83 6.24
N PRO A 155 3.42 5.01 6.88
CA PRO A 155 3.69 4.59 8.26
C PRO A 155 2.76 5.15 9.33
N ASN A 156 2.28 6.40 9.17
CA ASN A 156 1.49 7.07 10.20
C ASN A 156 0.00 6.65 10.21
N ALA A 157 -0.47 5.95 9.17
CA ALA A 157 -1.87 5.54 8.96
C ALA A 157 -2.90 6.69 8.87
N VAL A 158 -2.44 7.90 8.56
CA VAL A 158 -3.23 9.13 8.41
C VAL A 158 -2.95 9.71 7.02
N ILE A 159 -4.00 9.92 6.24
CA ILE A 159 -3.88 10.66 4.98
C ILE A 159 -3.72 12.14 5.31
N ASP A 160 -2.63 12.74 4.83
CA ASP A 160 -2.33 14.16 4.97
C ASP A 160 -2.52 14.92 3.64
N THR A 161 -2.51 14.21 2.52
CA THR A 161 -2.66 14.78 1.17
C THR A 161 -4.13 15.13 0.89
N ASN A 162 -4.43 16.37 0.51
CA ASN A 162 -5.79 16.72 0.08
C ASN A 162 -6.11 16.12 -1.28
N ASN A 163 -7.38 15.77 -1.48
CA ASN A 163 -7.88 15.28 -2.76
C ASN A 163 -7.67 16.27 -3.93
N THR A 164 -7.49 17.57 -3.67
CA THR A 164 -7.24 18.61 -4.69
C THR A 164 -5.76 18.98 -4.84
N ASP A 165 -4.88 18.48 -3.97
CA ASP A 165 -3.48 18.87 -4.00
C ASP A 165 -2.80 18.41 -5.29
N SER A 166 -1.72 19.09 -5.68
CA SER A 166 -0.94 18.77 -6.88
C SER A 166 0.26 17.86 -6.58
N GLN A 167 0.59 17.69 -5.31
CA GLN A 167 1.71 16.88 -4.82
C GLN A 167 1.28 16.10 -3.60
N ILE A 168 1.96 14.98 -3.36
CA ILE A 168 1.79 14.18 -2.16
C ILE A 168 2.35 14.97 -0.96
N ALA A 169 1.62 14.96 0.14
CA ALA A 169 2.04 15.56 1.40
C ALA A 169 2.60 14.50 2.36
N SER A 170 3.52 14.91 3.24
CA SER A 170 3.98 14.09 4.37
C SER A 170 4.60 12.75 3.95
N ASP A 171 4.29 11.66 4.67
CA ASP A 171 4.71 10.28 4.42
C ASP A 171 3.72 9.46 3.56
N ASP A 172 2.68 10.11 3.04
CA ASP A 172 1.78 9.50 2.09
C ASP A 172 2.54 9.01 0.85
N ILE A 173 1.99 7.98 0.21
CA ILE A 173 2.54 7.44 -1.03
C ILE A 173 1.38 7.34 -2.01
N GLY A 174 1.46 8.05 -3.12
CA GLY A 174 0.36 8.06 -4.07
C GLY A 174 0.77 8.37 -5.50
N LEU A 175 -0.15 8.05 -6.41
CA LEU A 175 -0.04 8.34 -7.82
C LEU A 175 -1.35 8.96 -8.32
N ARG A 176 -1.19 10.00 -9.13
CA ARG A 176 -2.30 10.69 -9.80
C ARG A 176 -2.60 10.05 -11.16
N LEU A 177 -3.86 9.71 -11.40
CA LEU A 177 -4.31 9.08 -12.66
C LEU A 177 -4.63 10.09 -13.76
N LYS A 178 -5.10 11.29 -13.40
CA LYS A 178 -5.42 12.40 -14.30
C LYS A 178 -5.21 13.71 -13.58
#